data_AF-A0A0F5L072-F1
#
_entry.id   AF-A0A0F5L072-F1
#
_cell.length_a   1.000
_cell.length_b   1.000
_cell.length_c   1.000
_cell.angle_alpha   90.00
_cell.angle_beta   90.00
_cell.angle_gamma   90.00
#
_symmetry.space_group_name_H-M   'P 1'
#
loop_
_entity.id
_entity.type
_entity.pdbx_description
1 polymer ?
#
loop_
_entity_poly.entity_id
_entity_poly.type
_entity_poly.pdbx_seq_one_letter_code
_entity_poly.pdbx_strand_id
1 'polypeptide(L)'
;MSRTFDAPLALVWKVWTQPEHVAYWWGPGQDNEIVHYDVRTGGKWRIKSSMGDGGPVVFFGTYLDVQPQSLIKNTFVVEGMFEEDDRFFEEHHFEERDGKVHYHSITRLENFESRQGVIDSGMEWGANASMAKVDELLERLKK
;
A
#
# COMPACT_ATOMS: atom_id res chain seq x y z
N MET A 1 6.25 -1.75 -9.55
CA MET A 1 6.24 -3.18 -9.14
C MET A 1 5.08 -3.89 -9.82
N SER A 2 5.21 -5.16 -10.21
CA SER A 2 4.09 -5.95 -10.76
C SER A 2 3.99 -7.29 -10.05
N ARG A 3 2.77 -7.79 -9.85
CA ARG A 3 2.51 -9.08 -9.20
C ARG A 3 1.22 -9.71 -9.69
N THR A 4 1.11 -11.03 -9.63
CA THR A 4 -0.12 -11.76 -9.94
C THR A 4 -0.63 -12.47 -8.70
N PHE A 5 -1.92 -12.29 -8.40
CA PHE A 5 -2.61 -12.94 -7.30
C PHE A 5 -3.55 -14.02 -7.85
N ASP A 6 -3.48 -15.21 -7.26
CA ASP A 6 -4.35 -16.33 -7.61
C ASP A 6 -5.69 -16.27 -6.86
N ALA A 7 -6.36 -15.12 -6.84
CA ALA A 7 -7.58 -14.89 -6.06
C ALA A 7 -8.57 -14.04 -6.85
N PRO A 8 -9.89 -14.11 -6.55
CA PRO A 8 -10.89 -13.25 -7.21
C PRO A 8 -10.62 -11.76 -6.96
N LEU A 9 -10.92 -10.92 -7.95
CA LEU A 9 -10.73 -9.46 -7.88
C LEU A 9 -11.39 -8.83 -6.66
N ALA A 10 -12.62 -9.22 -6.36
CA ALA A 10 -13.34 -8.72 -5.19
C ALA A 10 -12.60 -9.01 -3.87
N LEU A 11 -11.92 -10.16 -3.76
CA LEU A 11 -11.17 -10.52 -2.56
C LEU A 11 -9.86 -9.74 -2.47
N VAL A 12 -9.14 -9.60 -3.58
CA VAL A 12 -7.92 -8.76 -3.65
C VAL A 12 -8.28 -7.32 -3.29
N TRP A 13 -9.33 -6.77 -3.89
CA TRP A 13 -9.83 -5.44 -3.56
C TRP A 13 -10.18 -5.28 -2.08
N LYS A 14 -10.84 -6.28 -1.48
CA LYS A 14 -11.13 -6.28 -0.04
C LYS A 14 -9.85 -6.22 0.80
N VAL A 15 -8.83 -7.00 0.46
CA VAL A 15 -7.54 -6.98 1.16
C VAL A 15 -6.86 -5.60 1.11
N TRP A 16 -7.02 -4.88 0.00
CA TRP A 16 -6.47 -3.52 -0.14
C TRP A 16 -7.28 -2.43 0.55
N THR A 17 -8.59 -2.62 0.72
CA THR A 17 -9.49 -1.53 1.13
C THR A 17 -10.03 -1.65 2.55
N GLN A 18 -9.96 -2.84 3.16
CA GLN A 18 -10.41 -3.03 4.53
C GLN A 18 -9.29 -2.80 5.53
N PRO A 19 -9.50 -1.94 6.55
CA PRO A 19 -8.46 -1.54 7.48
C PRO A 19 -7.86 -2.73 8.24
N GLU A 20 -8.67 -3.73 8.62
CA GLU A 20 -8.19 -4.93 9.32
C GLU A 20 -7.23 -5.78 8.48
N HIS A 21 -7.38 -5.77 7.16
CA HIS A 21 -6.48 -6.48 6.26
C HIS A 21 -5.20 -5.67 6.04
N VAL A 22 -5.34 -4.36 5.84
CA VAL A 22 -4.20 -3.45 5.69
C VAL A 22 -3.31 -3.46 6.92
N ALA A 23 -3.90 -3.47 8.12
CA ALA A 23 -3.15 -3.61 9.37
C ALA A 23 -2.24 -4.85 9.39
N TYR A 24 -2.69 -5.95 8.79
CA TYR A 24 -1.94 -7.20 8.75
C TYR A 24 -0.76 -7.12 7.78
N TRP A 25 -0.99 -6.68 6.54
CA TRP A 25 0.03 -6.77 5.50
C TRP A 25 0.94 -5.54 5.40
N TRP A 26 0.61 -4.40 6.02
CA TRP A 26 1.38 -3.17 5.88
C TRP A 26 2.82 -3.28 6.41
N GLY A 27 3.80 -3.12 5.52
CA GLY A 27 5.20 -3.09 5.86
C GLY A 27 5.73 -4.38 6.49
N PRO A 28 7.00 -4.35 6.95
CA PRO A 28 7.62 -5.48 7.61
C PRO A 28 7.14 -5.68 9.07
N GLY A 29 6.59 -4.63 9.71
CA GLY A 29 6.14 -4.64 11.11
C GLY A 29 5.01 -5.63 11.39
N GLN A 30 4.89 -6.08 12.64
CA GLN A 30 3.84 -7.03 13.06
C GLN A 30 2.63 -6.32 13.67
N ASP A 31 2.82 -5.11 14.21
CA ASP A 31 1.81 -4.33 14.90
C ASP A 31 1.61 -2.99 14.19
N ASN A 32 0.69 -2.96 13.23
CA ASN A 32 0.25 -1.73 12.58
C ASN A 32 -1.11 -1.28 13.14
N GLU A 33 -1.17 -0.02 13.53
CA GLU A 33 -2.40 0.64 13.96
C GLU A 33 -2.95 1.49 12.82
N ILE A 34 -4.16 1.18 12.38
CA ILE A 34 -4.88 1.99 11.38
C ILE A 34 -5.61 3.12 12.12
N VAL A 35 -5.02 4.32 12.08
CA VAL A 35 -5.57 5.51 12.76
C VAL A 35 -6.72 6.10 11.94
N HIS A 36 -6.59 6.10 10.62
CA HIS A 36 -7.62 6.56 9.70
C HIS A 36 -7.51 5.83 8.37
N TYR A 37 -8.63 5.49 7.73
CA TYR A 37 -8.64 4.76 6.46
C TYR A 37 -9.97 4.96 5.73
N ASP A 38 -10.05 6.01 4.93
CA ASP A 38 -11.26 6.36 4.17
C ASP A 38 -11.02 6.17 2.66
N VAL A 39 -11.22 4.95 2.16
CA VAL A 39 -10.87 4.57 0.78
C VAL A 39 -11.89 5.07 -0.24
N ARG A 40 -11.90 6.39 -0.45
CA ARG A 40 -12.71 7.12 -1.42
C ARG A 40 -11.90 8.28 -1.96
N THR A 41 -12.20 8.76 -3.17
CA THR A 41 -11.57 9.98 -3.72
C THR A 41 -11.74 11.16 -2.75
N GLY A 42 -10.62 11.78 -2.38
CA GLY A 42 -10.52 12.85 -1.37
C GLY A 42 -10.47 12.36 0.09
N GLY A 43 -10.65 11.07 0.33
CA GLY A 43 -10.52 10.46 1.65
C GLY A 43 -9.07 10.40 2.10
N LYS A 44 -8.86 10.34 3.42
CA LYS A 44 -7.52 10.33 4.02
C LYS A 44 -7.19 8.94 4.57
N TRP A 45 -5.90 8.70 4.74
CA TRP A 45 -5.41 7.52 5.44
C TRP A 45 -4.24 7.86 6.34
N ARG A 46 -4.10 7.13 7.45
CA ARG A 46 -3.03 7.28 8.43
C ARG A 46 -2.79 5.95 9.13
N ILE A 47 -1.57 5.46 9.05
CA ILE A 47 -1.13 4.18 9.59
C ILE A 47 0.09 4.43 10.46
N LYS A 48 0.06 3.92 11.69
CA LYS A 48 1.20 3.91 12.58
C LYS A 48 1.79 2.50 12.59
N SER A 49 3.00 2.36 12.10
CA SER A 49 3.69 1.08 11.96
C SER A 49 4.84 0.97 12.95
N SER A 50 4.90 -0.15 13.66
CA SER A 50 6.02 -0.48 14.53
C SER A 50 7.10 -1.22 13.74
N MET A 51 8.14 -0.52 13.31
CA MET A 51 9.27 -1.10 12.58
C MET A 51 10.38 -1.56 13.56
N GLY A 52 10.17 -2.69 14.23
CA GLY A 52 11.17 -3.33 15.10
C GLY A 52 11.47 -2.56 16.39
N ASP A 53 12.74 -2.55 16.81
CA ASP A 53 13.20 -2.01 18.12
C ASP A 53 13.19 -0.46 18.20
N GLY A 54 12.76 0.22 17.14
CA GLY A 54 12.63 1.67 17.08
C GLY A 54 11.27 2.19 17.55
N GLY A 55 11.14 3.52 17.63
CA GLY A 55 9.86 4.18 17.83
C GLY A 55 8.90 3.95 16.64
N PRO A 56 7.58 4.09 16.85
CA PRO A 56 6.61 3.91 15.78
C PRO A 56 6.81 4.94 14.67
N VAL A 57 6.71 4.49 13.41
CA VAL A 57 6.75 5.36 12.23
C VAL A 57 5.34 5.59 11.74
N VAL A 58 4.99 6.83 11.47
CA VAL A 58 3.66 7.20 10.98
C VAL A 58 3.71 7.48 9.49
N PHE A 59 2.82 6.82 8.77
CA PHE A 59 2.56 6.99 7.35
C PHE A 59 1.19 7.61 7.17
N PHE A 60 1.04 8.54 6.22
CA PHE A 60 -0.25 9.13 5.90
C PHE A 60 -0.31 9.60 4.46
N GLY A 61 -1.53 9.92 4.03
CA GLY A 61 -1.77 10.55 2.75
C GLY A 61 -3.26 10.71 2.47
N THR A 62 -3.54 11.07 1.22
CA THR A 62 -4.86 11.32 0.68
C THR A 62 -5.05 10.45 -0.56
N TYR A 63 -6.21 9.83 -0.66
CA TYR A 63 -6.63 9.13 -1.87
C TYR A 63 -7.03 10.15 -2.94
N LEU A 64 -6.20 10.29 -3.96
CA LEU A 64 -6.39 11.25 -5.05
C LEU A 64 -7.43 10.76 -6.07
N ASP A 65 -7.50 9.45 -6.31
CA ASP A 65 -8.53 8.82 -7.14
C ASP A 65 -8.75 7.37 -6.70
N VAL A 66 -10.00 6.94 -6.57
CA VAL A 66 -10.37 5.57 -6.22
C VAL A 66 -11.46 5.09 -7.16
N GLN A 67 -11.10 4.14 -8.02
CA GLN A 67 -12.03 3.46 -8.91
C GLN A 67 -12.20 2.02 -8.40
N PRO A 68 -13.37 1.67 -7.83
CA PRO A 68 -13.60 0.37 -7.23
C PRO A 68 -13.18 -0.79 -8.13
N GLN A 69 -12.38 -1.71 -7.57
CA GLN A 69 -11.87 -2.91 -8.25
C GLN A 69 -11.00 -2.61 -9.49
N SER A 70 -10.44 -1.41 -9.62
CA SER A 70 -9.60 -1.06 -10.76
C SER A 70 -8.38 -0.22 -10.37
N LEU A 71 -8.57 0.85 -9.61
CA LEU A 71 -7.50 1.81 -9.31
C LEU A 71 -7.62 2.34 -7.89
N ILE A 72 -6.48 2.41 -7.20
CA ILE A 72 -6.29 3.27 -6.02
C ILE A 72 -5.09 4.16 -6.32
N LYS A 73 -5.29 5.47 -6.28
CA LYS A 73 -4.23 6.48 -6.38
C LYS A 73 -4.18 7.26 -5.08
N ASN A 74 -3.02 7.32 -4.44
CA ASN A 74 -2.84 8.06 -3.19
C ASN A 74 -1.49 8.72 -3.10
N THR A 75 -1.40 9.80 -2.32
CA THR A 75 -0.10 10.28 -1.81
C THR A 75 0.40 9.32 -0.73
N PHE A 76 1.72 9.32 -0.50
CA PHE A 76 2.38 8.53 0.53
C PHE A 76 3.44 9.38 1.20
N VAL A 77 3.26 9.64 2.50
CA VAL A 77 4.14 10.51 3.28
C VAL A 77 4.53 9.83 4.57
N VAL A 78 5.82 9.92 4.90
CA VAL A 78 6.33 9.56 6.23
C VAL A 78 6.36 10.82 7.08
N GLU A 79 5.72 10.75 8.25
CA GLU A 79 5.61 11.89 9.17
C GLU A 79 6.98 12.44 9.55
N GLY A 80 7.17 13.75 9.34
CA GLY A 80 8.41 14.46 9.63
C GLY A 80 9.49 14.36 8.55
N MET A 81 9.29 13.59 7.47
CA MET A 81 10.26 13.54 6.37
C MET A 81 10.01 14.60 5.30
N PHE A 82 8.75 14.82 4.91
CA PHE A 82 8.36 15.81 3.89
C PHE A 82 6.88 16.18 4.02
N GLU A 83 6.49 17.30 3.40
CA GLU A 83 5.09 17.71 3.30
C GLU A 83 4.36 16.88 2.21
N GLU A 84 3.06 16.71 2.38
CA GLU A 84 2.22 16.04 1.39
C GLU A 84 2.09 16.89 0.12
N ASP A 85 2.34 16.28 -1.03
CA ASP A 85 2.25 16.94 -2.33
C ASP A 85 1.61 15.97 -3.34
N ASP A 86 0.54 16.42 -4.01
CA ASP A 86 -0.23 15.59 -4.95
C ASP A 86 0.50 15.27 -6.26
N ARG A 87 1.63 15.93 -6.52
CA ARG A 87 2.55 15.61 -7.62
C ARG A 87 3.30 14.30 -7.36
N PHE A 88 3.41 13.86 -6.11
CA PHE A 88 4.06 12.62 -5.70
C PHE A 88 3.02 11.65 -5.17
N PHE A 89 2.88 10.52 -5.86
CA PHE A 89 1.79 9.59 -5.61
C PHE A 89 2.17 8.16 -5.96
N GLU A 90 1.39 7.24 -5.42
CA GLU A 90 1.35 5.86 -5.79
C GLU A 90 0.05 5.57 -6.52
N GLU A 91 0.14 4.78 -7.58
CA GLU A 91 -1.01 4.19 -8.24
C GLU A 91 -0.94 2.67 -8.09
N HIS A 92 -2.07 2.07 -7.77
CA HIS A 92 -2.30 0.66 -7.58
C HIS A 92 -3.40 0.23 -8.54
N HIS A 93 -2.99 -0.45 -9.61
CA HIS A 93 -3.87 -0.93 -10.66
C HIS A 93 -4.16 -2.41 -10.45
N PHE A 94 -5.44 -2.78 -10.60
CA PHE A 94 -5.92 -4.14 -10.46
C PHE A 94 -6.65 -4.53 -11.75
N GLU A 95 -6.17 -5.58 -12.41
CA GLU A 95 -6.77 -6.11 -13.64
C GLU A 95 -7.04 -7.60 -13.47
N GLU A 96 -8.28 -8.03 -13.67
CA GLU A 96 -8.62 -9.45 -13.69
C GLU A 96 -8.46 -10.02 -15.10
N ARG A 97 -7.66 -11.08 -15.22
CA ARG A 97 -7.44 -11.79 -16.48
C ARG A 97 -7.19 -13.26 -16.19
N ASP A 98 -7.83 -14.14 -16.98
CA ASP A 98 -7.66 -15.60 -16.89
C ASP A 98 -7.91 -16.15 -15.47
N GLY A 99 -8.85 -15.53 -14.73
CA GLY A 99 -9.22 -15.91 -13.36
C GLY A 99 -8.20 -15.53 -12.28
N LYS A 100 -7.20 -14.71 -12.61
CA LYS A 100 -6.19 -14.18 -11.71
C LYS A 100 -6.22 -12.66 -11.73
N VAL A 101 -5.68 -12.02 -10.69
CA VAL A 101 -5.56 -10.56 -10.63
C VAL A 101 -4.12 -10.17 -10.89
N HIS A 102 -3.90 -9.40 -11.95
CA HIS A 102 -2.66 -8.73 -12.26
C HIS A 102 -2.66 -7.37 -11.58
N TYR A 103 -1.77 -7.23 -10.60
CA TYR A 103 -1.54 -6.00 -9.87
C TYR A 103 -0.32 -5.29 -10.42
N HIS A 104 -0.47 -3.99 -10.67
CA HIS A 104 0.64 -3.13 -11.07
C HIS A 104 0.66 -1.88 -10.21
N SER A 105 1.85 -1.57 -9.67
CA SER A 105 2.07 -0.40 -8.85
C SER A 105 3.09 0.54 -9.46
N ILE A 106 2.73 1.82 -9.50
CA ILE A 106 3.53 2.91 -10.05
C ILE A 106 3.72 3.96 -8.95
N THR A 107 4.98 4.21 -8.58
CA THR A 107 5.33 5.31 -7.66
C THR A 107 5.89 6.47 -8.47
N ARG A 108 5.39 7.67 -8.23
CA ARG A 108 5.90 8.94 -8.75
C ARG A 108 6.56 9.70 -7.62
N LEU A 109 7.84 9.99 -7.80
CA LEU A 109 8.69 10.71 -6.85
C LEU A 109 9.17 12.01 -7.50
N GLU A 110 9.62 12.94 -6.67
CA GLU A 110 10.05 14.28 -7.10
C GLU A 110 11.20 14.26 -8.10
N ASN A 111 12.25 13.51 -7.79
CA ASN A 111 13.45 13.50 -8.60
C ASN A 111 14.22 12.18 -8.47
N PHE A 112 15.31 12.06 -9.23
CA PHE A 112 16.15 10.86 -9.25
C PHE A 112 16.81 10.59 -7.90
N GLU A 113 17.19 11.61 -7.13
CA GLU A 113 17.77 11.44 -5.80
C GLU A 113 16.74 10.90 -4.80
N SER A 114 15.49 11.36 -4.87
CA SER A 114 14.38 10.76 -4.10
C SER A 114 14.16 9.30 -4.48
N ARG A 115 14.26 8.96 -5.77
CA ARG A 115 14.18 7.56 -6.23
C ARG A 115 15.33 6.71 -5.69
N GLN A 116 16.56 7.21 -5.76
CA GLN A 116 17.72 6.50 -5.24
C GLN A 116 17.61 6.36 -3.72
N GLY A 117 17.17 7.40 -3.02
CA GLY A 117 16.88 7.37 -1.58
C GLY A 117 15.81 6.34 -1.22
N VAL A 118 14.75 6.17 -2.02
CA VAL A 118 13.74 5.12 -1.81
C VAL A 118 14.36 3.72 -1.96
N ILE A 119 15.19 3.51 -2.97
CA ILE A 119 15.90 2.24 -3.18
C ILE A 119 16.84 1.97 -1.99
N ASP A 120 17.66 2.95 -1.62
CA ASP A 120 18.67 2.84 -0.58
C ASP A 120 18.04 2.73 0.84
N SER A 121 16.86 3.30 1.05
CA SER A 121 16.13 3.25 2.32
C SER A 121 15.56 1.87 2.66
N GLY A 122 15.60 0.91 1.72
CA GLY A 122 14.98 -0.40 1.91
C GLY A 122 13.45 -0.39 1.80
N MET A 123 12.84 0.69 1.30
CA MET A 123 11.40 0.75 1.04
C MET A 123 10.95 -0.33 0.06
N GLU A 124 11.79 -0.68 -0.93
CA GLU A 124 11.54 -1.82 -1.83
C GLU A 124 11.45 -3.16 -1.07
N TRP A 125 12.31 -3.36 -0.07
CA TRP A 125 12.24 -4.52 0.81
C TRP A 125 10.94 -4.52 1.63
N GLY A 126 10.56 -3.37 2.20
CA GLY A 126 9.30 -3.21 2.92
C GLY A 126 8.06 -3.48 2.06
N ALA A 127 8.06 -3.03 0.80
CA ALA A 127 7.01 -3.31 -0.18
C ALA A 127 6.94 -4.80 -0.51
N ASN A 128 8.09 -5.46 -0.74
CA ASN A 128 8.14 -6.90 -1.00
C ASN A 128 7.70 -7.74 0.23
N ALA A 129 8.06 -7.33 1.44
CA ALA A 129 7.61 -7.98 2.67
C ALA A 129 6.08 -7.84 2.84
N SER A 130 5.54 -6.67 2.51
CA SER A 130 4.09 -6.43 2.50
C SER A 130 3.37 -7.38 1.53
N MET A 131 3.94 -7.51 0.34
CA MET A 131 3.44 -8.42 -0.69
C MET A 131 3.43 -9.87 -0.19
N ALA A 132 4.48 -10.39 0.44
CA ALA A 132 4.46 -11.75 0.98
C ALA A 132 3.29 -11.99 1.96
N LYS A 133 2.97 -11.01 2.82
CA LYS A 133 1.83 -11.09 3.76
C LYS A 133 0.47 -11.03 3.06
N VAL A 134 0.35 -10.29 1.96
CA VAL A 134 -0.86 -10.29 1.12
C VAL A 134 -1.15 -11.69 0.58
N ASP A 135 -0.14 -12.41 0.09
CA ASP A 135 -0.34 -13.79 -0.41
C ASP A 135 -0.85 -14.71 0.70
N GLU A 136 -0.22 -14.65 1.88
CA GLU A 136 -0.65 -15.43 3.03
C GLU A 136 -2.09 -15.12 3.43
N LEU A 137 -2.44 -13.83 3.48
CA LEU A 137 -3.79 -13.40 3.84
C LEU A 137 -4.83 -13.86 2.82
N LEU A 138 -4.51 -13.78 1.52
CA LEU A 138 -5.39 -14.28 0.47
C LEU A 138 -5.60 -15.79 0.58
N GLU A 139 -4.55 -16.57 0.83
CA GLU A 139 -4.67 -18.02 1.06
C GLU A 139 -5.53 -18.36 2.30
N ARG A 140 -5.44 -17.55 3.36
CA ARG A 140 -6.29 -17.72 4.56
C ARG A 140 -7.76 -17.42 4.28
N LEU A 141 -8.05 -16.38 3.48
CA LEU A 141 -9.42 -15.93 3.21
C LEU A 141 -10.15 -16.72 2.12
N LYS A 142 -9.44 -17.53 1.33
CA LYS A 142 -10.03 -18.45 0.33
C LYS A 142 -10.67 -19.70 0.93
N LYS A 143 -10.29 -20.07 2.16
CA LYS A 143 -10.79 -21.25 2.87
C LYS A 143 -12.17 -21.00 3.45
#